data_AF-A0A968BZJ3-F1
#
_entry.id   AF-A0A968BZJ3-F1
#
_cell.length_a   1.000
_cell.length_b   1.000
_cell.length_c   1.000
_cell.angle_alpha   90.00
_cell.angle_beta   90.00
_cell.angle_gamma   90.00
#
_symmetry.space_group_name_H-M   'P 1'
#
loop_
_entity.id
_entity.type
_entity.pdbx_description
1 polymer ?
#
loop_
_entity_poly.entity_id
_entity_poly.type
_entity_poly.pdbx_seq_one_letter_code
_entity_poly.pdbx_strand_id
1 'polypeptide(L)'
;WGHRGVIQAVADGLATAGAVDGYVWDSLKAQNPELVGKTRVVARSPSFGFPPFVQLRGREQSNQALGALFLSMAQDAAGQEILRELNLQGFVEGEDRLYDGIGELYRLYLESETDALQ
;
A
#
# COMPACT_ATOMS: atom_id res chain seq x y z
N TRP A 1 6.05 6.17 11.85
CA TRP A 1 4.67 5.96 12.33
C TRP A 1 4.03 4.88 11.48
N GLY A 2 3.45 3.84 12.08
CA GLY A 2 2.81 2.74 11.33
C GLY A 2 1.29 2.92 11.28
N HIS A 3 0.66 2.55 10.16
CA HIS A 3 -0.79 2.67 9.95
C HIS A 3 -1.63 2.04 11.08
N ARG A 4 -1.20 0.90 11.65
CA ARG A 4 -1.85 0.29 12.83
C ARG A 4 -1.93 1.25 14.02
N GLY A 5 -0.88 2.03 14.28
CA GLY A 5 -0.85 2.98 15.38
C GLY A 5 -1.87 4.11 15.20
N VAL A 6 -2.12 4.54 13.96
CA VAL A 6 -3.15 5.53 13.65
C VAL A 6 -4.54 4.96 13.94
N ILE A 7 -4.82 3.71 13.52
CA ILE A 7 -6.11 3.05 13.82
C ILE A 7 -6.29 2.90 15.33
N GLN A 8 -5.24 2.50 16.06
CA GLN A 8 -5.28 2.37 17.51
C GLN A 8 -5.56 3.72 18.21
N ALA A 9 -4.89 4.79 17.78
CA ALA A 9 -5.12 6.12 18.35
C ALA A 9 -6.57 6.60 18.16
N VAL A 10 -7.19 6.31 17.01
CA VAL A 10 -8.60 6.64 16.77
C VAL A 10 -9.51 5.72 17.60
N ALA A 11 -9.24 4.42 17.65
CA ALA A 11 -10.02 3.45 18.41
C ALA A 11 -10.03 3.74 19.94
N ASP A 12 -8.92 4.26 20.46
CA ASP A 12 -8.77 4.62 21.88
C ASP A 12 -9.24 6.06 22.18
N GLY A 13 -9.70 6.80 21.18
CA GLY A 13 -10.14 8.20 21.32
C GLY A 13 -9.02 9.21 21.54
N LEU A 14 -7.75 8.81 21.35
CA LEU A 14 -6.58 9.70 21.40
C LEU A 14 -6.52 10.65 20.20
N ALA A 15 -7.14 10.27 19.08
CA ALA A 15 -7.31 11.09 17.90
C ALA A 15 -8.76 11.01 17.39
N THR A 16 -9.30 12.11 16.85
CA THR A 16 -10.65 12.15 16.29
C THR A 16 -10.74 11.46 14.92
N ALA A 17 -9.67 11.54 14.13
CA ALA A 17 -9.55 10.95 12.81
C ALA A 17 -8.08 10.72 12.44
N GLY A 18 -7.83 9.90 11.42
CA GLY A 18 -6.50 9.66 10.87
C GLY A 18 -6.58 9.11 9.46
N ALA A 19 -5.53 9.37 8.67
CA ALA A 19 -5.37 8.82 7.34
C ALA A 19 -4.55 7.53 7.41
N VAL A 20 -5.04 6.47 6.76
CA VAL A 20 -4.36 5.18 6.69
C VAL A 20 -4.47 4.59 5.29
N ASP A 21 -3.52 3.75 4.93
CA ASP A 21 -3.59 2.96 3.71
C ASP A 21 -4.79 1.99 3.75
N GLY A 22 -5.54 1.93 2.65
CA GLY A 22 -6.74 1.12 2.54
C GLY A 22 -6.47 -0.38 2.62
N TYR A 23 -5.36 -0.86 2.04
CA TYR A 23 -4.95 -2.26 2.15
C TYR A 23 -4.57 -2.61 3.59
N VAL A 24 -3.91 -1.71 4.33
CA VAL A 24 -3.62 -1.95 5.75
C VAL A 24 -4.91 -2.00 6.58
N TRP A 25 -5.88 -1.12 6.29
CA TRP A 25 -7.19 -1.18 6.93
C TRP A 25 -7.88 -2.52 6.69
N ASP A 26 -7.96 -2.98 5.44
CA ASP A 26 -8.63 -4.24 5.11
C ASP A 26 -7.89 -5.46 5.66
N SER A 27 -6.56 -5.44 5.65
CA SER A 27 -5.73 -6.49 6.25
C SER A 27 -5.90 -6.57 7.77
N LEU A 28 -5.91 -5.41 8.45
CA LEU A 28 -6.19 -5.37 9.89
C LEU A 28 -7.63 -5.75 10.21
N LYS A 29 -8.59 -5.46 9.34
CA LYS A 29 -9.99 -5.88 9.54
C LYS A 29 -10.10 -7.40 9.50
N ALA A 30 -9.37 -8.07 8.61
CA ALA A 30 -9.32 -9.52 8.53
C ALA A 30 -8.61 -10.15 9.74
N GLN A 31 -7.50 -9.55 10.20
CA GLN A 31 -6.65 -10.12 11.25
C GLN A 31 -7.08 -9.72 12.68
N ASN A 32 -7.68 -8.54 12.86
CA ASN A 32 -8.09 -7.97 14.13
C ASN A 32 -9.39 -7.15 13.99
N PRO A 33 -10.54 -7.81 13.78
CA PRO A 33 -11.81 -7.15 13.56
C PRO A 33 -12.29 -6.32 14.76
N GLU A 34 -11.89 -6.66 15.98
CA GLU A 34 -12.27 -5.91 17.19
C GLU A 34 -11.65 -4.50 17.21
N LEU A 35 -10.38 -4.37 16.82
CA LEU A 35 -9.72 -3.07 16.73
C LEU A 35 -10.39 -2.20 15.66
N VAL A 36 -10.55 -2.73 14.45
CA VAL A 36 -11.14 -1.99 13.32
C VAL A 36 -12.61 -1.65 13.59
N GLY A 37 -13.35 -2.54 14.26
CA GLY A 37 -14.77 -2.33 14.61
C GLY A 37 -15.05 -1.13 15.52
N LYS A 38 -14.04 -0.61 16.22
CA LYS A 38 -14.12 0.63 17.00
C LYS A 38 -13.98 1.90 16.16
N THR A 39 -13.75 1.76 14.86
CA THR A 39 -13.48 2.85 13.92
C THR A 39 -14.35 2.69 12.67
N ARG A 40 -14.44 3.73 11.82
CA ARG A 40 -15.18 3.66 10.55
C ARG A 40 -14.50 4.48 9.46
N VAL A 41 -14.65 4.05 8.21
CA VAL A 41 -14.21 4.81 7.03
C VAL A 41 -15.19 5.96 6.78
N VAL A 42 -14.70 7.19 6.78
CA VAL A 42 -15.51 8.40 6.53
C VAL A 42 -15.30 8.99 5.14
N ALA A 43 -14.15 8.70 4.53
CA ALA A 43 -13.77 9.11 3.18
C ALA A 43 -12.79 8.09 2.61
N ARG A 44 -12.70 8.02 1.27
CA ARG A 44 -11.69 7.24 0.54
C ARG A 44 -11.07 8.14 -0.51
N SER A 45 -9.74 8.05 -0.68
CA SER A 45 -9.03 8.70 -1.77
C SER A 45 -9.33 8.01 -3.11
N PRO A 46 -8.92 8.60 -4.24
CA PRO A 46 -8.72 7.84 -5.47
C PRO A 46 -7.81 6.63 -5.26
N SER A 47 -7.87 5.68 -6.19
CA SER A 47 -6.95 4.55 -6.23
C SER A 47 -5.59 4.99 -6.76
N PHE A 48 -4.53 4.49 -6.14
CA PHE A 48 -3.14 4.67 -6.57
C PHE A 48 -2.47 3.30 -6.70
N GLY A 49 -1.37 3.24 -7.46
CA GLY A 49 -0.58 2.02 -7.59
C GLY A 49 -0.15 1.47 -6.23
N PHE A 50 -0.31 0.15 -6.04
CA PHE A 50 0.14 -0.55 -4.84
C PHE A 50 1.66 -0.41 -4.68
N PRO A 51 2.21 -0.36 -3.45
CA PRO A 51 3.66 -0.27 -3.22
C PRO A 51 4.46 -1.28 -4.08
N PRO A 52 5.40 -0.81 -4.93
CA PRO A 52 6.14 -1.68 -5.84
C PRO A 52 7.24 -2.46 -5.14
N PHE A 53 7.59 -3.60 -5.72
CA PHE A 53 8.93 -4.16 -5.60
C PHE A 53 9.81 -3.55 -6.69
N VAL A 54 10.96 -3.03 -6.31
CA VAL A 54 11.90 -2.37 -7.23
C VAL A 54 13.25 -3.06 -7.21
N GLN A 55 13.97 -2.94 -8.32
CA GLN A 55 15.35 -3.40 -8.43
C GLN A 55 16.27 -2.28 -8.88
N LEU A 56 17.57 -2.42 -8.58
CA LEU A 56 18.58 -1.55 -9.14
C LEU A 56 18.69 -1.78 -10.65
N ARG A 57 18.89 -0.68 -11.40
CA ARG A 57 19.20 -0.74 -12.83
C ARG A 57 20.47 -1.56 -13.07
N GLY A 58 20.49 -2.39 -14.12
CA GLY A 58 21.62 -3.27 -14.45
C GLY A 58 21.63 -4.61 -13.69
N ARG A 59 20.59 -4.93 -12.92
CA ARG A 59 20.43 -6.21 -12.20
C ARG A 59 19.35 -7.12 -12.81
N GLU A 60 18.88 -6.80 -14.00
CA GLU A 60 17.75 -7.46 -14.68
C GLU A 60 18.01 -8.97 -14.80
N GLN A 61 19.20 -9.36 -15.26
CA GLN A 61 19.55 -10.77 -15.41
C GLN A 61 19.64 -11.50 -14.06
N SER A 62 20.19 -10.87 -13.03
CA SER A 62 20.34 -11.49 -11.71
C SER A 62 19.00 -11.68 -10.99
N ASN A 63 18.02 -10.82 -11.26
CA ASN A 63 16.73 -10.83 -10.59
C ASN A 63 15.61 -11.48 -11.42
N GLN A 64 15.89 -11.89 -12.65
CA GLN A 64 14.89 -12.48 -13.55
C GLN A 64 14.15 -13.65 -12.90
N ALA A 65 14.87 -14.55 -12.23
CA ALA A 65 14.27 -15.70 -11.54
C ALA A 65 13.36 -15.29 -10.38
N LEU A 66 13.74 -14.25 -9.63
CA LEU A 66 12.94 -13.73 -8.52
C LEU A 66 11.66 -13.05 -9.04
N GLY A 67 11.75 -12.28 -10.12
CA GLY A 67 10.58 -11.68 -10.78
C GLY A 67 9.61 -12.75 -11.28
N ALA A 68 10.11 -13.77 -11.99
CA ALA A 68 9.30 -14.89 -12.46
C ALA A 68 8.63 -15.65 -11.30
N LEU A 69 9.36 -15.83 -10.18
CA LEU A 69 8.80 -16.43 -8.96
C LEU A 69 7.59 -15.65 -8.47
N PHE A 70 7.72 -14.34 -8.23
CA PHE A 70 6.61 -13.49 -7.77
C PHE A 70 5.38 -13.59 -8.68
N LEU A 71 5.56 -13.50 -10.00
CA LEU A 71 4.47 -13.57 -10.97
C LEU A 71 3.76 -14.94 -10.98
N SER A 72 4.49 -16.01 -10.66
CA SER A 72 3.96 -17.37 -10.63
C SER A 72 3.30 -17.77 -9.30
N MET A 73 3.41 -16.95 -8.25
CA MET A 73 2.99 -17.33 -6.88
C MET A 73 1.52 -17.69 -6.78
N ALA A 74 0.64 -17.07 -7.57
CA ALA A 74 -0.79 -17.36 -7.54
C ALA A 74 -1.14 -18.73 -8.15
N GLN A 75 -0.21 -19.39 -8.85
CA GLN A 75 -0.38 -20.73 -9.43
C GLN A 75 0.36 -21.83 -8.64
N ASP A 76 1.13 -21.47 -7.62
CA ASP A 76 1.86 -22.41 -6.76
C ASP A 76 1.23 -22.49 -5.37
N ALA A 77 1.16 -23.70 -4.79
CA ALA A 77 0.48 -23.90 -3.51
C ALA A 77 1.17 -23.18 -2.34
N ALA A 78 2.51 -23.18 -2.30
CA ALA A 78 3.27 -22.46 -1.28
C ALA A 78 3.20 -20.94 -1.53
N GLY A 79 3.22 -20.53 -2.80
CA GLY A 79 3.00 -19.14 -3.19
C GLY A 79 1.64 -18.60 -2.72
N GLN A 80 0.57 -19.37 -2.92
CA GLN A 80 -0.78 -19.02 -2.47
C GLN A 80 -0.90 -18.91 -0.94
N GLU A 81 -0.13 -19.72 -0.19
CA GLU A 81 -0.07 -19.60 1.26
C GLU A 81 0.55 -18.28 1.71
N ILE A 82 1.70 -17.92 1.15
CA ILE A 82 2.36 -16.64 1.42
C ILE A 82 1.46 -15.47 1.04
N LEU A 83 0.83 -15.52 -0.15
CA LEU A 83 -0.09 -14.47 -0.60
C LEU A 83 -1.26 -14.29 0.37
N ARG A 84 -1.83 -15.39 0.90
CA ARG A 84 -2.91 -15.35 1.88
C ARG A 84 -2.49 -14.67 3.19
N GLU A 85 -1.29 -14.99 3.70
CA GLU A 85 -0.75 -14.35 4.90
C GLU A 85 -0.53 -12.85 4.71
N LEU A 86 -0.12 -12.46 3.50
CA LEU A 86 0.01 -11.07 3.09
C LEU A 86 -1.32 -10.43 2.68
N ASN A 87 -2.45 -11.14 2.70
CA ASN A 87 -3.73 -10.62 2.18
C ASN A 87 -3.64 -10.08 0.74
N LEU A 88 -2.84 -10.74 -0.10
CA LEU A 88 -2.64 -10.45 -1.52
C LEU A 88 -3.24 -11.56 -2.39
N GLN A 89 -3.52 -11.25 -3.66
CA GLN A 89 -4.00 -12.23 -4.64
C GLN A 89 -2.89 -12.66 -5.62
N GLY A 90 -1.80 -11.91 -5.71
CA GLY A 90 -0.71 -12.19 -6.61
C GLY A 90 0.12 -10.94 -6.91
N PHE A 91 1.05 -11.08 -7.84
CA PHE A 91 1.89 -10.01 -8.37
C PHE A 91 1.65 -9.89 -9.87
N VAL A 92 1.84 -8.68 -10.39
CA VAL A 92 1.77 -8.37 -11.82
C VAL A 92 3.06 -7.67 -12.24
N GLU A 93 3.33 -7.62 -13.54
CA GLU A 93 4.42 -6.81 -14.05
C GLU A 93 4.18 -5.33 -13.71
N GLY A 94 5.25 -4.67 -13.25
CA GLY A 94 5.19 -3.26 -12.90
C GLY A 94 5.18 -2.38 -14.14
N GLU A 95 4.23 -1.46 -14.22
CA GLU A 95 4.18 -0.42 -15.24
C GLU A 95 4.30 0.96 -14.56
N ASP A 96 5.23 1.80 -15.03
CA ASP A 96 5.49 3.13 -14.42
C ASP A 96 4.20 3.98 -14.32
N ARG A 97 3.31 3.85 -15.32
CA ARG A 97 2.03 4.59 -15.37
C ARG A 97 1.08 4.34 -14.21
N LEU A 98 1.27 3.25 -13.45
CA LEU A 98 0.49 2.98 -12.23
C LEU A 98 0.76 4.02 -11.15
N TYR A 99 1.88 4.74 -11.24
CA TYR A 99 2.34 5.72 -10.27
C TYR A 99 2.24 7.17 -10.77
N ASP A 100 1.75 7.41 -11.99
CA ASP A 100 1.62 8.76 -12.57
C ASP A 100 0.80 9.69 -11.68
N GLY A 101 -0.33 9.22 -11.14
CA GLY A 101 -1.18 10.00 -10.25
C GLY A 101 -0.48 10.40 -8.93
N ILE A 102 0.48 9.60 -8.45
CA ILE A 102 1.30 9.96 -7.29
C ILE A 102 2.30 11.07 -7.69
N GLY A 103 2.91 10.95 -8.87
CA GLY A 103 3.80 11.98 -9.41
C GLY A 103 3.11 13.32 -9.63
N GLU A 104 1.87 13.31 -10.12
CA GLU A 104 1.04 14.50 -10.27
C GLU A 104 0.73 15.17 -8.92
N LEU A 105 0.29 14.38 -7.93
CA LEU A 105 0.04 14.89 -6.57
C LEU A 105 1.29 15.51 -5.96
N TYR A 106 2.45 14.88 -6.13
CA TYR A 106 3.70 15.39 -5.61
C TYR A 106 4.09 16.72 -6.28
N ARG A 107 3.85 16.87 -7.59
CA ARG A 107 4.09 18.12 -8.31
C ARG A 107 3.19 19.25 -7.78
N LEU A 108 1.89 18.99 -7.64
CA LEU A 108 0.94 19.96 -7.08
C LEU A 108 1.31 20.36 -5.65
N TYR A 109 1.78 19.41 -4.84
CA TYR A 109 2.27 19.68 -3.50
C TYR A 109 3.46 20.66 -3.52
N LEU A 110 4.47 20.41 -4.35
CA LEU A 110 5.64 21.29 -4.48
C LEU A 110 5.30 22.70 -4.98
N GLU A 111 4.36 22.81 -5.92
CA GLU A 111 3.87 24.10 -6.42
C GLU A 111 3.18 24.89 -5.29
N SER A 112 2.32 24.23 -4.51
CA SER A 112 1.61 24.87 -3.38
C SER A 112 2.52 25.34 -2.25
N GLU A 113 3.62 24.64 -1.98
CA GLU A 113 4.63 25.04 -0.98
C GLU A 113 5.46 26.24 -1.47
N THR A 114 5.72 26.31 -2.78
CA THR A 114 6.46 27.43 -3.38
C THR A 114 5.65 28.72 -3.32
N ASP A 115 4.35 28.65 -3.59
CA ASP A 115 3.43 29.79 -3.49
C ASP A 115 3.21 30.24 -2.04
N ALA A 116 3.28 29.33 -1.06
CA ALA A 116 3.13 29.66 0.37
C ALA A 116 4.35 30.39 0.97
N LEU A 117 5.49 30.38 0.27
CA LEU A 117 6.74 31.02 0.70
C LEU A 117 7.01 32.37 0.00
N GLN A 118 6.14 32.81 -0.90
CA GLN A 118 6.15 34.14 -1.52
C GLN A 118 5.16 35.10 -0.85
#